data_AF-A0A1I0BV76-F1
#
_entry.id   AF-A0A1I0BV76-F1
#
_cell.length_a   1.000
_cell.length_b   1.000
_cell.length_c   1.000
_cell.angle_alpha   90.00
_cell.angle_beta   90.00
_cell.angle_gamma   90.00
#
_symmetry.space_group_name_H-M   'P 1'
#
loop_
_entity.id
_entity.type
_entity.pdbx_description
1 polymer ?
#
loop_
_entity_poly.entity_id
_entity_poly.type
_entity_poly.pdbx_seq_one_letter_code
_entity_poly.pdbx_strand_id
1 'polypeptide(L)'
;MHVLPYAQKIYILPEVLYYYRWGGFTSRYDTTLVDTALVGYQFKMNEIKKYNLPELIRSVSIEFLNYINSYFFSIVLYENVPTETFCSRAEAIALLPEMKEVELYMRENEIQALRFAHINYMLSHDWATLYSYEKQQIKNNRLRYLLKKILLRI
;
A
#
# COMPACT_ATOMS: atom_id res chain seq x y z
N MET A 1 11.83 1.10 16.75
CA MET A 1 10.97 0.87 17.93
C MET A 1 10.62 -0.61 17.95
N HIS A 2 11.17 -1.37 18.90
CA HIS A 2 10.85 -2.81 19.03
C HIS A 2 9.57 -2.94 19.84
N VAL A 3 8.55 -3.60 19.29
CA VAL A 3 7.26 -3.80 19.98
C VAL A 3 7.40 -4.79 21.13
N LEU A 4 8.28 -5.79 20.99
CA LEU A 4 8.63 -6.74 22.05
C LEU A 4 10.03 -6.44 22.58
N PRO A 5 10.28 -6.58 23.90
CA PRO A 5 9.36 -7.08 24.94
C PRO A 5 8.45 -6.01 25.58
N TYR A 6 8.46 -4.77 25.07
CA TYR A 6 7.84 -3.62 25.74
C TYR A 6 6.31 -3.53 25.62
N ALA A 7 5.67 -4.39 24.84
CA ALA A 7 4.23 -4.46 24.72
C ALA A 7 3.60 -4.82 26.08
N GLN A 8 2.77 -3.93 26.61
CA GLN A 8 2.08 -4.14 27.90
C GLN A 8 0.88 -5.09 27.79
N LYS A 9 0.29 -5.22 26.60
CA LYS A 9 -0.86 -6.10 26.32
C LYS A 9 -0.75 -6.67 24.91
N ILE A 10 -1.04 -7.95 24.76
CA ILE A 10 -1.12 -8.67 23.49
C ILE A 10 -2.51 -9.30 23.42
N TYR A 11 -3.21 -9.08 22.30
CA TYR A 11 -4.51 -9.68 22.03
C TYR A 11 -4.39 -10.54 20.77
N ILE A 12 -5.00 -11.72 20.81
CA ILE A 12 -5.13 -12.61 19.66
C ILE A 12 -6.61 -12.63 19.28
N LEU A 13 -6.88 -12.29 18.03
CA LEU A 13 -8.22 -12.23 17.46
C LEU A 13 -8.40 -13.43 16.51
N PRO A 14 -9.54 -14.15 16.55
CA PRO A 14 -9.75 -15.36 15.74
C PRO A 14 -9.95 -15.08 14.25
N GLU A 15 -10.15 -13.82 13.85
CA GLU A 15 -10.43 -13.43 12.48
C GLU A 15 -9.19 -13.63 11.56
N VAL A 16 -9.41 -14.18 10.37
CA VAL A 16 -8.38 -14.32 9.33
C VAL A 16 -8.30 -13.03 8.53
N LEU A 17 -7.45 -12.12 9.00
CA LEU A 17 -7.37 -10.73 8.50
C LEU A 17 -6.15 -10.44 7.67
N TYR A 18 -5.20 -11.37 7.69
CA TYR A 18 -3.88 -11.18 7.12
C TYR A 18 -3.54 -12.38 6.25
N TYR A 19 -3.74 -12.23 4.96
CA TYR A 19 -3.00 -13.02 3.98
C TYR A 19 -1.57 -12.48 3.98
N TYR A 20 -0.63 -13.35 4.33
CA TYR A 20 0.79 -13.08 4.52
C TYR A 20 1.35 -12.00 3.56
N ARG A 21 1.86 -10.86 4.08
CA ARG A 21 2.65 -9.93 3.25
C ARG A 21 3.87 -10.66 2.71
N TRP A 22 3.92 -10.65 1.38
CA TRP A 22 5.10 -10.55 0.54
C TRP A 22 6.36 -10.04 1.27
N GLY A 23 7.25 -10.98 1.65
CA GLY A 23 8.64 -10.74 2.02
C GLY A 23 9.52 -11.42 0.99
N GLY A 24 10.41 -10.65 0.35
CA GLY A 24 10.97 -10.93 -0.98
C GLY A 24 11.49 -12.35 -1.21
N PHE A 25 10.79 -13.09 -2.08
CA PHE A 25 11.25 -14.27 -2.86
C PHE A 25 10.13 -14.83 -3.75
N THR A 26 9.01 -14.16 -3.90
CA THR A 26 7.89 -14.57 -4.74
C THR A 26 8.08 -14.06 -6.17
N SER A 27 8.16 -14.98 -7.12
CA SER A 27 8.38 -14.71 -8.55
C SER A 27 7.11 -14.28 -9.30
N ARG A 28 6.01 -14.02 -8.59
CA ARG A 28 4.66 -13.89 -9.16
C ARG A 28 3.84 -12.77 -8.51
N TYR A 29 3.00 -12.18 -9.35
CA TYR A 29 1.95 -11.24 -9.03
C TYR A 29 0.83 -11.90 -8.21
N ASP A 30 0.43 -11.27 -7.10
CA ASP A 30 -0.73 -11.68 -6.31
C ASP A 30 -1.97 -10.90 -6.75
N THR A 31 -2.90 -11.60 -7.40
CA THR A 31 -4.16 -11.04 -7.90
C THR A 31 -5.13 -10.67 -6.79
N THR A 32 -4.92 -11.15 -5.56
CA THR A 32 -5.83 -10.98 -4.42
C THR A 32 -5.43 -9.84 -3.47
N LEU A 33 -4.36 -9.11 -3.80
CA LEU A 33 -3.78 -8.10 -2.92
C LEU A 33 -4.75 -6.95 -2.61
N VAL A 34 -5.53 -6.51 -3.60
CA VAL A 34 -6.54 -5.45 -3.41
C VAL A 34 -7.64 -5.93 -2.47
N ASP A 35 -8.19 -7.13 -2.71
CA ASP A 35 -9.25 -7.71 -1.85
C ASP A 35 -8.77 -7.87 -0.41
N THR A 36 -7.54 -8.36 -0.23
CA THR A 36 -6.90 -8.46 1.09
C THR A 36 -6.76 -7.09 1.77
N ALA A 37 -6.35 -6.07 1.02
CA ALA A 37 -6.21 -4.72 1.54
C ALA A 37 -7.57 -4.15 2.00
N LEU A 38 -8.64 -4.39 1.22
CA LEU A 38 -10.00 -3.95 1.54
C LEU A 38 -10.51 -4.60 2.82
N VAL A 39 -10.44 -5.94 2.91
CA VAL A 39 -10.85 -6.69 4.11
C VAL A 39 -10.06 -6.22 5.34
N GLY A 40 -8.75 -6.05 5.19
CA GLY A 40 -7.89 -5.57 6.27
C GLY A 40 -8.21 -4.14 6.72
N TYR A 41 -8.55 -3.24 5.78
CA TYR A 41 -8.96 -1.87 6.10
C TYR A 41 -10.30 -1.86 6.83
N GLN A 42 -11.34 -2.49 6.27
CA GLN A 42 -12.67 -2.56 6.85
C GLN A 42 -12.65 -3.12 8.26
N PHE A 43 -11.90 -4.22 8.49
CA PHE A 43 -11.78 -4.80 9.81
C PHE A 43 -11.18 -3.81 10.82
N LYS A 44 -10.08 -3.14 10.47
CA LYS A 44 -9.43 -2.19 11.36
C LYS A 44 -10.31 -0.98 11.65
N MET A 45 -11.05 -0.50 10.65
CA MET A 45 -12.03 0.58 10.85
C MET A 45 -13.16 0.15 11.79
N ASN A 46 -13.64 -1.09 11.68
CA ASN A 46 -14.63 -1.65 12.62
C ASN A 46 -14.09 -1.73 14.05
N GLU A 47 -12.85 -2.18 14.24
CA GLU A 47 -12.23 -2.25 15.57
C GLU A 47 -11.97 -0.86 16.15
N ILE A 48 -11.52 0.10 15.33
CA ILE A 48 -11.39 1.51 15.73
C ILE A 48 -12.72 2.05 16.25
N LYS A 49 -13.81 1.79 15.53
CA LYS A 49 -15.15 2.22 15.93
C LYS A 49 -15.60 1.54 17.22
N LYS A 50 -15.38 0.23 17.33
CA LYS A 50 -15.77 -0.60 18.49
C LYS A 50 -15.07 -0.19 19.77
N TYR A 51 -13.79 0.15 19.69
CA TYR A 51 -12.97 0.54 20.85
C TYR A 51 -12.80 2.05 21.03
N ASN A 52 -13.43 2.86 20.17
CA ASN A 52 -13.35 4.32 20.17
C ASN A 52 -11.90 4.84 20.13
N LEU A 53 -11.13 4.41 19.12
CA LEU A 53 -9.71 4.73 18.92
C LEU A 53 -9.48 5.60 17.65
N PRO A 54 -10.09 6.80 17.55
CA PRO A 54 -10.04 7.63 16.33
C PRO A 54 -8.62 8.04 15.92
N GLU A 55 -7.68 8.09 16.85
CA GLU A 55 -6.27 8.40 16.59
C GLU A 55 -5.57 7.40 15.65
N LEU A 56 -6.12 6.17 15.53
CA LEU A 56 -5.55 5.13 14.68
C LEU A 56 -5.97 5.23 13.22
N ILE A 57 -7.03 6.00 12.90
CA ILE A 57 -7.58 6.10 11.54
C ILE A 57 -6.48 6.52 10.56
N ARG A 58 -5.66 7.51 10.92
CA ARG A 58 -4.52 7.95 10.09
C ARG A 58 -3.57 6.81 9.74
N SER A 59 -3.15 6.02 10.72
CA SER A 59 -2.21 4.92 10.49
C SER A 59 -2.82 3.84 9.60
N VAL A 60 -4.09 3.50 9.83
CA VAL A 60 -4.82 2.50 9.06
C VAL A 60 -5.01 2.94 7.60
N SER A 61 -5.39 4.20 7.38
CA SER A 61 -5.53 4.78 6.05
C SER A 61 -4.19 4.83 5.29
N ILE A 62 -3.08 5.19 5.95
CA ILE A 62 -1.74 5.16 5.34
C ILE A 62 -1.33 3.72 5.00
N GLU A 63 -1.60 2.78 5.90
CA GLU A 63 -1.28 1.36 5.67
C GLU A 63 -2.05 0.82 4.46
N PHE A 64 -3.33 1.14 4.35
CA PHE A 64 -4.17 0.77 3.20
C PHE A 64 -3.61 1.33 1.88
N LEU A 65 -3.29 2.62 1.81
CA LEU A 65 -2.69 3.22 0.62
C LEU A 65 -1.35 2.57 0.25
N ASN A 66 -0.56 2.14 1.23
CA ASN A 66 0.69 1.41 0.95
C ASN A 66 0.45 0.00 0.38
N TYR A 67 -0.64 -0.69 0.76
CA TYR A 67 -1.03 -1.94 0.12
C TYR A 67 -1.45 -1.71 -1.34
N ILE A 68 -2.29 -0.70 -1.58
CA ILE A 68 -2.70 -0.32 -2.94
C ILE A 68 -1.48 0.08 -3.78
N ASN A 69 -0.52 0.79 -3.21
CA ASN A 69 0.73 1.08 -3.91
C ASN A 69 1.53 -0.18 -4.27
N SER A 70 1.57 -1.16 -3.37
CA SER A 70 2.25 -2.43 -3.61
C SER A 70 1.62 -3.19 -4.77
N TYR A 71 0.29 -3.10 -4.92
CA TYR A 71 -0.43 -3.61 -6.08
C TYR A 71 0.00 -2.91 -7.37
N PHE A 72 0.01 -1.57 -7.39
CA PHE A 72 0.45 -0.79 -8.54
C PHE A 72 1.88 -1.09 -8.96
N PHE A 73 2.82 -1.11 -8.01
CA PHE A 73 4.20 -1.52 -8.25
C PHE A 73 4.28 -2.92 -8.87
N SER A 74 3.48 -3.87 -8.38
CA SER A 74 3.48 -5.26 -8.85
C SER A 74 2.96 -5.40 -10.28
N ILE A 75 1.90 -4.67 -10.65
CA ILE A 75 1.41 -4.64 -12.03
C ILE A 75 2.51 -4.16 -12.98
N VAL A 76 3.17 -3.04 -12.63
CA VAL A 76 4.23 -2.47 -13.46
C VAL A 76 5.43 -3.42 -13.56
N LEU A 77 5.76 -4.13 -12.47
CA LEU A 77 6.89 -5.05 -12.42
C LEU A 77 6.66 -6.34 -13.21
N TYR A 78 5.47 -6.95 -13.10
CA TYR A 78 5.23 -8.32 -13.56
C TYR A 78 4.36 -8.43 -14.80
N GLU A 79 3.37 -7.57 -14.97
CA GLU A 79 2.42 -7.68 -16.09
C GLU A 79 2.83 -6.87 -17.32
N ASN A 80 3.78 -5.92 -17.17
CA ASN A 80 4.26 -5.06 -18.26
C ASN A 80 3.11 -4.37 -19.04
N VAL A 81 2.07 -3.94 -18.33
CA VAL A 81 0.88 -3.33 -18.95
C VAL A 81 1.20 -1.95 -19.55
N PRO A 82 0.50 -1.54 -20.63
CA PRO A 82 0.52 -0.16 -21.11
C PRO A 82 0.03 0.83 -20.05
N THR A 83 0.47 2.09 -20.17
CA THR A 83 0.06 3.18 -19.25
C THR A 83 -1.47 3.31 -19.18
N GLU A 84 -2.16 3.24 -20.32
CA GLU A 84 -3.62 3.37 -20.39
C GLU A 84 -4.32 2.28 -19.56
N THR A 85 -3.90 1.02 -19.70
CA THR A 85 -4.44 -0.10 -18.92
C THR A 85 -4.18 0.08 -17.43
N PHE A 86 -3.00 0.58 -17.05
CA PHE A 86 -2.70 0.91 -15.66
C PHE A 86 -3.65 1.99 -15.13
N CYS A 87 -3.82 3.10 -15.87
CA CYS A 87 -4.68 4.20 -15.48
C CYS A 87 -6.13 3.74 -15.30
N SER A 88 -6.69 2.96 -16.24
CA SER A 88 -8.05 2.44 -16.10
C SER A 88 -8.24 1.53 -14.89
N ARG A 89 -7.24 0.72 -14.53
CA ARG A 89 -7.29 -0.10 -13.29
C ARG A 89 -7.20 0.78 -12.04
N ALA A 90 -6.35 1.81 -12.06
CA ALA A 90 -6.22 2.74 -10.95
C ALA A 90 -7.51 3.54 -10.72
N GLU A 91 -8.17 4.00 -11.79
CA GLU A 91 -9.48 4.64 -11.74
C GLU A 91 -10.54 3.72 -11.14
N ALA A 92 -10.58 2.45 -11.55
CA ALA A 92 -11.52 1.48 -10.98
C ALA A 92 -11.32 1.30 -9.46
N ILE A 93 -10.07 1.28 -8.99
CA ILE A 93 -9.74 1.22 -7.56
C ILE A 93 -10.16 2.50 -6.83
N ALA A 94 -9.92 3.68 -7.42
CA ALA A 94 -10.30 4.96 -6.83
C ALA A 94 -11.82 5.11 -6.64
N LEU A 95 -12.63 4.35 -7.39
CA LEU A 95 -14.08 4.34 -7.24
C LEU A 95 -14.59 3.53 -6.03
N LEU A 96 -13.74 2.69 -5.43
CA LEU A 96 -14.09 1.85 -4.29
C LEU A 96 -14.48 2.71 -3.06
N PRO A 97 -15.49 2.28 -2.26
CA PRO A 97 -15.92 3.02 -1.08
C PRO A 97 -14.80 3.32 -0.09
N GLU A 98 -13.94 2.34 0.17
CA GLU A 98 -12.81 2.43 1.10
C GLU A 98 -11.77 3.45 0.61
N MET A 99 -11.53 3.49 -0.70
CA MET A 99 -10.64 4.49 -1.29
C MET A 99 -11.20 5.90 -1.13
N LYS A 100 -12.51 6.09 -1.39
CA LYS A 100 -13.18 7.38 -1.18
C LYS A 100 -13.18 7.83 0.28
N GLU A 101 -13.41 6.89 1.20
CA GLU A 101 -13.34 7.16 2.64
C GLU A 101 -11.94 7.63 3.05
N VAL A 102 -10.91 6.93 2.60
CA VAL A 102 -9.52 7.31 2.85
C VAL A 102 -9.18 8.65 2.21
N GLU A 103 -9.57 8.90 0.96
CA GLU A 103 -9.35 10.17 0.29
C GLU A 103 -9.98 11.34 1.02
N LEU A 104 -11.23 11.18 1.46
CA LEU A 104 -11.94 12.19 2.25
C LEU A 104 -11.20 12.46 3.56
N TYR A 105 -10.89 11.42 4.33
CA TYR A 105 -10.17 11.54 5.59
C TYR A 105 -8.81 12.24 5.40
N MET A 106 -8.04 11.86 4.39
CA MET A 106 -6.73 12.45 4.11
C MET A 106 -6.84 13.93 3.70
N ARG A 107 -7.90 14.30 2.97
CA ARG A 107 -8.16 15.68 2.57
C ARG A 107 -8.56 16.56 3.75
N GLU A 108 -9.53 16.10 4.54
CA GLU A 108 -10.07 16.86 5.69
C GLU A 108 -9.01 17.11 6.78
N ASN A 109 -8.06 16.19 6.92
CA ASN A 109 -6.99 16.28 7.90
C ASN A 109 -5.68 16.85 7.32
N GLU A 110 -5.72 17.40 6.11
CA GLU A 110 -4.57 17.99 5.39
C GLU A 110 -3.35 17.06 5.35
N ILE A 111 -3.59 15.75 5.26
CA ILE A 111 -2.55 14.71 5.30
C ILE A 111 -1.83 14.59 3.95
N GLN A 112 -2.20 15.41 2.95
CA GLN A 112 -1.57 15.50 1.62
C GLN A 112 -0.07 15.84 1.65
N ALA A 113 0.49 16.20 2.81
CA ALA A 113 1.91 16.46 3.03
C ALA A 113 2.71 15.23 3.55
N LEU A 114 2.20 14.01 3.39
CA LEU A 114 3.00 12.83 3.74
C LEU A 114 4.23 12.72 2.82
N ARG A 115 5.34 12.25 3.40
CA ARG A 115 6.68 12.12 2.78
C ARG A 115 6.75 11.18 1.56
N PHE A 116 5.61 10.71 1.05
CA PHE A 116 5.46 9.60 0.12
C PHE A 116 4.82 10.10 -1.18
N ALA A 117 5.65 10.34 -2.20
CA ALA A 117 5.21 10.86 -3.49
C ALA A 117 4.09 10.04 -4.13
N HIS A 118 4.13 8.72 -3.99
CA HIS A 118 3.10 7.82 -4.52
C HIS A 118 1.71 8.04 -3.92
N ILE A 119 1.64 8.34 -2.63
CA ILE A 119 0.38 8.68 -1.96
C ILE A 119 -0.21 9.95 -2.56
N ASN A 120 0.61 10.96 -2.81
CA ASN A 120 0.13 12.22 -3.36
C ASN A 120 -0.43 12.04 -4.78
N TYR A 121 0.24 11.25 -5.63
CA TYR A 121 -0.29 10.93 -6.95
C TYR A 121 -1.60 10.15 -6.89
N MET A 122 -1.74 9.22 -5.93
CA MET A 122 -3.00 8.52 -5.72
C MET A 122 -4.12 9.47 -5.29
N LEU A 123 -3.88 10.36 -4.32
CA LEU A 123 -4.89 11.30 -3.82
C LEU A 123 -5.25 12.39 -4.83
N SER A 124 -4.33 12.76 -5.73
CA SER A 124 -4.57 13.72 -6.80
C SER A 124 -5.09 13.08 -8.09
N HIS A 125 -5.27 11.76 -8.11
CA HIS A 125 -5.66 10.97 -9.27
C HIS A 125 -4.71 11.16 -10.48
N ASP A 126 -3.42 11.42 -10.22
CA ASP A 126 -2.39 11.55 -11.26
C ASP A 126 -1.76 10.18 -11.57
N TRP A 127 -2.57 9.32 -12.18
CA TRP A 127 -2.21 7.92 -12.45
C TRP A 127 -1.05 7.77 -13.43
N ALA A 128 -0.92 8.69 -14.39
CA ALA A 128 0.16 8.67 -15.37
C ALA A 128 1.51 8.97 -14.71
N THR A 129 1.56 9.93 -13.80
CA THR A 129 2.76 10.22 -13.01
C THR A 129 3.05 9.09 -12.02
N LEU A 130 2.02 8.50 -11.38
CA LEU A 130 2.20 7.33 -10.52
C LEU A 130 2.83 6.16 -11.29
N TYR A 131 2.34 5.83 -12.48
CA TYR A 131 2.92 4.79 -13.33
C TYR A 131 4.39 5.04 -13.66
N SER A 132 4.71 6.29 -14.01
CA SER A 132 6.08 6.72 -14.31
C SER A 132 6.99 6.63 -13.08
N TYR A 133 6.47 7.01 -11.92
CA TYR A 133 7.13 6.86 -10.62
C TYR A 133 7.44 5.40 -10.31
N GLU A 134 6.48 4.49 -10.46
CA GLU A 134 6.67 3.06 -10.19
C GLU A 134 7.71 2.44 -11.14
N LYS A 135 7.67 2.79 -12.43
CA LYS A 135 8.73 2.38 -13.38
C LYS A 135 10.11 2.84 -12.93
N GLN A 136 10.22 4.06 -12.42
CA GLN A 136 11.48 4.59 -11.91
C GLN A 136 11.94 3.84 -10.64
N GLN A 137 11.03 3.53 -9.71
CA GLN A 137 11.36 2.74 -8.52
C GLN A 137 11.88 1.35 -8.88
N ILE A 138 11.26 0.69 -9.87
CA ILE A 138 11.72 -0.62 -10.36
C ILE A 138 13.14 -0.53 -10.93
N LYS A 139 13.43 0.48 -11.76
CA LYS A 139 14.78 0.71 -12.30
C LYS A 139 15.81 0.94 -11.19
N ASN A 140 15.48 1.77 -10.20
CA ASN A 140 16.34 2.06 -9.06
C ASN A 140 16.62 0.80 -8.22
N ASN A 141 15.60 -0.03 -7.98
CA ASN A 141 15.75 -1.28 -7.23
C ASN A 141 16.62 -2.29 -7.97
N ARG A 142 16.47 -2.41 -9.30
CA ARG A 142 17.35 -3.24 -10.13
C ARG A 142 18.80 -2.77 -10.06
N LEU A 143 19.05 -1.46 -10.19
CA LEU A 143 20.39 -0.89 -10.09
C LEU A 143 21.02 -1.14 -8.71
N ARG A 144 20.25 -0.93 -7.64
CA ARG A 144 20.71 -1.23 -6.26
C ARG A 144 21.08 -2.69 -6.07
N TYR A 145 20.29 -3.61 -6.64
CA TYR A 145 20.58 -5.05 -6.57
C TYR A 145 21.87 -5.40 -7.32
N LEU A 146 22.08 -4.84 -8.52
CA LEU A 146 23.33 -5.01 -9.28
C LEU A 146 24.54 -4.46 -8.51
N LEU A 147 24.43 -3.27 -7.94
CA LEU A 147 25.49 -2.67 -7.12
C LEU A 147 25.82 -3.54 -5.89
N LYS A 148 24.80 -4.08 -5.21
CA LYS A 148 25.01 -5.01 -4.09
C LYS A 148 25.77 -6.25 -4.52
N LYS A 149 25.45 -6.85 -5.68
CA LYS A 149 26.21 -8.00 -6.21
C LYS A 149 27.68 -7.66 -6.45
N ILE A 150 27.93 -6.53 -7.11
CA ILE A 150 29.29 -6.06 -7.41
C ILE A 150 30.10 -5.80 -6.13
N LEU A 151 29.50 -5.08 -5.17
CA LEU A 151 30.18 -4.68 -3.93
C LEU A 151 30.38 -5.85 -2.95
N LEU A 152 29.44 -6.78 -2.88
CA LEU A 152 29.48 -7.90 -1.94
C LEU A 152 30.15 -9.16 -2.52
N ARG A 153 30.56 -9.16 -3.79
CA ARG A 153 31.10 -10.32 -4.53
C ARG A 153 30.21 -11.58 -4.39
N ILE A 154 28.89 -11.38 -4.41
CA ILE A 154 27.85 -12.44 -4.54
C ILE A 154 27.19 -12.28 -5.90
#